data_AF-A0AAW6UAP5-F1
#
_entry.id   AF-A0AAW6UAP5-F1
#
_cell.length_a   1.000
_cell.length_b   1.000
_cell.length_c   1.000
_cell.angle_alpha   90.00
_cell.angle_beta   90.00
_cell.angle_gamma   90.00
#
_symmetry.space_group_name_H-M   'P 1'
#
loop_
_entity.id
_entity.type
_entity.pdbx_description
1 polymer ?
#
loop_
_entity_poly.entity_id
_entity_poly.type
_entity_poly.pdbx_seq_one_letter_code
_entity_poly.pdbx_strand_id
1 'polypeptide(L)' 'MQILNVIIIIFLIVCAISVERTKDLLSAVIIFSAYSLMMSVLWLILKTPDVALTEAVIGAGVTSLLFIAVISKTERYEK' A
#
# COMPACT_ATOMS: atom_id res chain seq x y z
N MET A 1 -8.51 -2.48 -21.42
CA MET A 1 -7.78 -1.61 -20.47
C MET A 1 -8.67 -1.01 -19.39
N GLN A 2 -9.86 -0.48 -19.71
CA GLN A 2 -10.72 0.14 -18.67
C GLN A 2 -11.19 -0.82 -17.57
N ILE A 3 -11.55 -2.06 -17.92
CA ILE A 3 -12.00 -3.07 -16.96
C ILE A 3 -10.91 -3.37 -15.90
N LEU A 4 -9.65 -3.53 -16.34
CA LEU A 4 -8.52 -3.77 -15.44
C LEU A 4 -8.31 -2.59 -14.48
N ASN A 5 -8.39 -1.35 -14.99
CA ASN A 5 -8.26 -0.15 -14.16
C ASN A 5 -9.35 -0.09 -13.08
N VAL A 6 -10.59 -0.40 -13.46
CA VAL A 6 -11.72 -0.44 -12.50
C VAL A 6 -11.50 -1.50 -11.43
N ILE A 7 -11.04 -2.70 -11.82
CA ILE A 7 -10.74 -3.78 -10.86
C ILE A 7 -9.64 -3.35 -9.88
N ILE A 8 -8.56 -2.73 -10.38
CA ILE A 8 -7.47 -2.23 -9.54
C ILE A 8 -7.96 -1.14 -8.59
N ILE A 9 -8.76 -0.19 -9.07
CA ILE A 9 -9.31 0.87 -8.21
C ILE A 9 -10.20 0.28 -7.12
N ILE A 10 -11.05 -0.70 -7.45
CA ILE A 10 -11.88 -1.40 -6.45
C ILE A 10 -10.98 -2.09 -5.42
N PHE A 11 -9.94 -2.79 -5.85
CA PHE A 11 -8.98 -3.42 -4.95
C PHE A 11 -8.28 -2.40 -4.03
N LEU A 12 -7.85 -1.26 -4.56
CA LEU A 12 -7.24 -0.17 -3.80
C LEU A 12 -8.21 0.37 -2.72
N ILE A 13 -9.49 0.56 -3.06
CA ILE A 13 -10.52 0.98 -2.10
C ILE A 13 -10.69 -0.07 -1.00
N VAL A 14 -10.76 -1.36 -1.35
CA VAL A 14 -10.88 -2.45 -0.38
C VAL A 14 -9.68 -2.46 0.56
N CYS A 15 -8.45 -2.36 0.03
CA CYS A 15 -7.25 -2.27 0.86
C CYS A 15 -7.27 -1.05 1.79
N ALA A 16 -7.69 0.12 1.32
CA ALA A 16 -7.78 1.32 2.15
C ALA A 16 -8.74 1.13 3.34
N ILE A 17 -9.93 0.57 3.10
CA ILE A 17 -10.91 0.25 4.15
C ILE A 17 -10.36 -0.83 5.09
N SER A 18 -9.66 -1.83 4.55
CA SER A 18 -9.05 -2.89 5.36
C SER A 18 -7.95 -2.36 6.28
N VAL A 19 -7.11 -1.42 5.82
CA VAL A 19 -6.08 -0.77 6.65
C VAL A 19 -6.74 -0.03 7.82
N GLU A 20 -7.75 0.79 7.55
CA GLU A 20 -8.47 1.56 8.59
C GLU A 20 -9.08 0.66 9.68
N ARG A 21 -9.58 -0.52 9.30
CA ARG A 21 -10.25 -1.44 10.24
C ARG A 21 -9.30 -2.37 10.99
N THR A 22 -8.01 -2.37 10.66
CA THR A 22 -7.06 -3.31 11.23
C THR A 22 -6.41 -2.75 12.49
N LYS A 23 -6.74 -3.33 13.65
CA LYS A 23 -6.18 -2.93 14.95
C LYS A 23 -4.72 -3.37 15.17
N ASP A 24 -4.25 -4.38 14.45
CA ASP A 24 -2.83 -4.81 14.48
C ASP A 24 -2.05 -3.95 13.48
N LEU A 25 -1.21 -3.05 13.99
CA LEU A 25 -0.44 -2.11 13.18
C LEU A 25 0.49 -2.83 12.20
N LEU A 26 1.02 -4.01 12.55
CA LEU A 26 1.86 -4.77 11.62
C LEU A 26 1.04 -5.29 10.45
N SER A 27 -0.16 -5.82 10.72
CA SER A 27 -1.08 -6.26 9.67
C SER A 27 -1.54 -5.08 8.81
N ALA A 28 -1.80 -3.92 9.41
CA ALA A 28 -2.15 -2.70 8.68
C ALA A 28 -1.03 -2.27 7.72
N VAL A 29 0.24 -2.35 8.14
CA VAL A 29 1.39 -2.06 7.28
C VAL A 29 1.53 -3.05 6.12
N ILE A 30 1.26 -4.34 6.34
CA ILE A 30 1.29 -5.35 5.27
C ILE A 30 0.19 -5.07 4.22
N ILE A 31 -1.01 -4.68 4.66
CA ILE A 31 -2.09 -4.34 3.72
C ILE A 31 -1.75 -3.03 2.97
N PHE A 32 -1.16 -2.06 3.66
CA PHE A 32 -0.68 -0.82 3.05
C PHE A 32 0.43 -1.05 2.01
N SER A 33 1.36 -1.97 2.27
CA SER A 33 2.41 -2.29 1.31
C SER A 33 1.84 -2.95 0.04
N ALA A 34 0.86 -3.84 0.19
CA ALA A 34 0.12 -4.41 -0.94
C ALA A 34 -0.67 -3.36 -1.73
N TYR A 35 -1.28 -2.38 -1.05
CA TYR A 35 -1.92 -1.23 -1.68
C TYR A 35 -0.94 -0.45 -2.55
N SER A 36 0.23 -0.07 -2.00
CA SER A 36 1.21 0.73 -2.75
C SER A 36 1.81 -0.04 -3.93
N LEU A 37 2.07 -1.35 -3.80
CA LEU A 37 2.47 -2.19 -4.94
C LEU A 37 1.43 -2.18 -6.05
N MET A 38 0.15 -2.33 -5.71
CA MET A 38 -0.93 -2.31 -6.69
C MET A 38 -1.07 -0.91 -7.34
N MET A 39 -0.83 0.15 -6.57
CA MET A 39 -0.82 1.53 -7.09
C MET A 39 0.32 1.73 -8.11
N SER A 40 1.52 1.18 -7.87
CA SER A 40 2.61 1.19 -8.84
C SER A 40 2.23 0.49 -10.15
N VAL A 41 1.51 -0.64 -10.07
CA VAL A 41 0.97 -1.33 -11.26
C VAL A 41 -0.03 -0.44 -12.01
N LEU A 42 -0.89 0.30 -11.30
CA LEU A 42 -1.81 1.25 -11.93
C LEU A 42 -1.06 2.35 -12.70
N TRP A 43 0.02 2.89 -12.14
CA TRP A 43 0.87 3.88 -12.80
C TRP A 43 1.52 3.34 -14.09
N LEU A 44 1.95 2.08 -14.10
CA LEU A 44 2.44 1.43 -15.33
C LEU A 44 1.36 1.35 -16.41
N ILE A 45 0.12 1.02 -16.04
CA ILE A 45 -1.00 0.96 -17.00
C ILE A 45 -1.37 2.35 -17.53
N LEU A 46 -1.22 3.39 -16.70
CA LEU A 46 -1.41 4.78 -17.08
C LEU A 46 -0.26 5.36 -17.93
N LYS A 47 0.74 4.54 -18.28
CA LYS A 47 1.92 4.90 -19.09
C LYS A 47 2.85 5.92 -18.42
N THR A 48 2.92 5.91 -17.09
CA THR A 48 3.84 6.77 -16.32
C THR A 48 4.86 5.90 -15.56
N PRO A 49 5.90 5.40 -16.25
CA PRO A 49 6.86 4.46 -15.66
C PRO A 49 7.73 5.09 -14.56
N ASP A 50 8.05 6.38 -14.68
CA ASP A 50 8.89 7.06 -13.68
C ASP A 50 8.19 7.13 -12.31
N VAL A 51 6.91 7.50 -12.31
CA VAL A 51 6.07 7.55 -11.10
C VAL A 51 5.83 6.14 -10.55
N ALA A 52 5.64 5.15 -11.41
CA ALA A 52 5.48 3.76 -10.99
C ALA A 52 6.71 3.24 -10.23
N LEU A 53 7.92 3.53 -10.74
CA LEU A 53 9.16 3.13 -10.11
C LEU A 53 9.35 3.81 -8.75
N THR A 54 9.07 5.11 -8.67
CA THR A 54 9.17 5.85 -7.40
C THR A 54 8.18 5.33 -6.36
N GLU A 55 6.95 5.02 -6.76
CA GLU A 55 5.92 4.48 -5.87
C GLU A 55 6.31 3.10 -5.34
N ALA A 56 6.84 2.22 -6.19
CA ALA A 56 7.28 0.89 -5.78
C ALA A 56 8.43 0.95 -4.75
N VAL A 57 9.42 1.82 -4.96
CA VAL A 57 10.56 1.96 -4.05
C VAL A 57 10.14 2.62 -2.74
N ILE A 58 9.35 3.70 -2.80
CA ILE A 58 9.04 4.52 -1.63
C ILE A 58 7.90 3.91 -0.82
N GLY A 59 6.78 3.55 -1.44
CA GLY A 59 5.60 3.13 -0.68
C GLY A 59 5.70 1.67 -0.22
N ALA A 60 5.96 0.74 -1.14
CA ALA A 60 6.12 -0.68 -0.78
C ALA A 60 7.45 -0.99 -0.08
N GLY A 61 8.52 -0.27 -0.43
CA GLY A 61 9.85 -0.46 0.17
C GLY A 61 10.06 0.38 1.44
N VAL A 62 10.45 1.64 1.25
CA VAL A 62 10.96 2.49 2.35
C VAL A 62 9.92 2.76 3.44
N THR A 63 8.70 3.16 3.05
CA THR A 63 7.64 3.53 4.00
C THR A 63 7.22 2.35 4.85
N SER A 64 7.11 1.17 4.23
CA SER A 64 6.76 -0.07 4.94
C SER A 64 7.85 -0.47 5.95
N LEU A 65 9.13 -0.34 5.58
CA LEU A 65 10.25 -0.58 6.49
C LEU A 65 10.28 0.41 7.66
N LEU A 66 10.03 1.70 7.38
CA LEU A 66 9.97 2.73 8.41
C LEU A 66 8.83 2.46 9.40
N PHE A 67 7.65 2.09 8.93
CA PHE A 67 6.54 1.74 9.83
C PHE A 67 6.86 0.52 10.69
N ILE A 68 7.46 -0.53 10.11
CA ILE A 68 7.90 -1.69 10.89
C ILE A 68 8.94 -1.29 11.95
N ALA A 69 9.89 -0.43 11.60
CA ALA A 69 10.88 0.08 12.55
C ALA A 69 10.25 0.88 13.70
N VAL A 70 9.27 1.73 13.40
CA VAL A 70 8.52 2.49 14.44
C VAL A 70 7.71 1.54 15.32
N ILE A 71 6.95 0.60 14.73
CA ILE A 71 6.17 -0.38 15.47
C ILE A 71 7.07 -1.23 16.39
N SER A 72 8.29 -1.56 15.96
CA SER A 72 9.25 -2.27 16.80
C SER A 72 9.70 -1.49 18.04
N LYS A 73 9.50 -0.16 18.05
CA LYS A 73 9.82 0.74 19.16
C LYS A 73 8.58 1.21 19.93
N THR A 74 7.37 0.90 19.45
CA THR A 74 6.09 1.33 20.05
C THR A 74 5.18 0.14 20.36
N GLU A 75 3.91 0.40 20.68
CA GLU A 75 2.89 -0.64 20.80
C GLU A 75 2.47 -1.13 19.40
N ARG A 76 2.12 -2.42 19.30
CA ARG A 76 1.70 -3.07 18.04
C ARG A 76 0.19 -3.00 17.80
N TYR A 77 -0.60 -2.80 18.85
CA TYR A 77 -2.05 -2.79 18.76
C TYR A 77 -2.57 -1.39 19.08
N GLU A 78 -3.52 -0.93 18.27
CA GLU A 78 -4.30 0.26 18.54
C GLU A 78 -5.25 0.03 19.73
N LYS A 79 -5.36 1.02 20.63
CA LYS A 79 -6.20 0.98 21.83
C LYS A 79 -7.65 1.31 21.52
#